data_AF-A0A7G1G3G9-F1
#
_entry.id   AF-A0A7G1G3G9-F1
#
_cell.length_a   1.000
_cell.length_b   1.000
_cell.length_c   1.000
_cell.angle_alpha   90.00
_cell.angle_beta   90.00
_cell.angle_gamma   90.00
#
_symmetry.space_group_name_H-M   'P 1'
#
loop_
_entity.id
_entity.type
_entity.pdbx_description
1 polymer ?
#
loop_
_entity_poly.entity_id
_entity_poly.type
_entity_poly.pdbx_seq_one_letter_code
_entity_poly.pdbx_strand_id
1 'polypeptide(L)'
;MKNKLYYKIKKFFLSLTLLFAFVVFANIMTVLYVSKINNKNLKSEVLNYYIEKNVSYDDTSEYLQKTYYTCGPAALNYLLYLYGVNTTEEKLATLSKTNEKGTTLLNLKYAAERCGFKARGLKANFEYLKEIRKPVITYVKGNHYVVVEDITNKYVSLFDPDPEYGEIRIPIKIFKEAWNNIVLKINTKPLVMR
;
A
#
# COMPACT_ATOMS: atom_id res chain seq x y z
N MET A 1 -47.19 33.46 36.83
CA MET A 1 -45.76 33.85 36.70
C MET A 1 -44.77 32.68 36.51
N LYS A 2 -44.97 31.51 37.14
CA LYS A 2 -44.02 30.37 37.08
C LYS A 2 -43.75 29.81 35.66
N ASN A 3 -44.74 29.77 34.77
CA ASN A 3 -44.57 29.22 33.41
C ASN A 3 -43.59 30.05 32.54
N LYS A 4 -43.61 31.38 32.64
CA LYS A 4 -42.75 32.27 31.83
C LYS A 4 -41.26 32.11 32.16
N LEU A 5 -40.95 31.89 33.46
CA LEU A 5 -39.58 31.65 33.92
C LEU A 5 -39.07 30.29 33.46
N TYR A 6 -39.89 29.23 33.55
CA TYR A 6 -39.56 27.89 33.06
C TYR A 6 -39.21 27.88 31.56
N TYR A 7 -40.04 28.53 30.72
CA TYR A 7 -39.74 28.61 29.28
C TYR A 7 -38.44 29.37 28.99
N LYS A 8 -38.14 30.43 29.74
CA LYS A 8 -36.89 31.19 29.59
C LYS A 8 -35.66 30.34 29.93
N ILE A 9 -35.75 29.55 31.00
CA ILE A 9 -34.69 28.62 31.43
C ILE A 9 -34.51 27.48 30.42
N LYS A 10 -35.61 26.84 29.98
CA LYS A 10 -35.55 25.76 28.97
C LYS A 10 -34.96 26.25 27.64
N LYS A 11 -35.33 27.46 27.21
CA LYS A 11 -34.76 28.09 26.00
C LYS A 11 -33.27 28.39 26.16
N PHE A 12 -32.84 28.82 27.35
CA PHE A 12 -31.42 29.04 27.67
C PHE A 12 -30.60 27.74 27.59
N PHE A 13 -31.05 26.66 28.22
CA PHE A 13 -30.34 25.37 28.14
C PHE A 13 -30.37 24.77 26.72
N LEU A 14 -31.47 24.96 25.97
CA LEU A 14 -31.52 24.55 24.57
C LEU A 14 -30.53 25.35 23.70
N SER A 15 -30.40 26.67 23.92
CA SER A 15 -29.38 27.45 23.22
C SER A 15 -27.96 27.05 23.61
N LEU A 16 -27.74 26.71 24.88
CA LEU A 16 -26.43 26.31 25.39
C LEU A 16 -25.99 24.95 24.83
N THR A 17 -26.92 24.00 24.74
CA THR A 17 -26.66 22.68 24.12
C THR A 17 -26.40 22.79 22.62
N LEU A 18 -27.15 23.63 21.91
CA LEU A 18 -26.89 23.92 20.49
C LEU A 18 -25.51 24.58 20.29
N LEU A 19 -25.14 25.53 21.14
CA LEU A 19 -23.83 26.17 21.10
C LEU A 19 -22.71 25.15 21.33
N PHE A 20 -22.87 24.26 22.31
CA PHE A 20 -21.90 23.21 22.59
C PHE A 20 -21.76 22.23 21.41
N ALA A 21 -22.88 21.78 20.84
CA ALA A 21 -22.89 20.92 19.65
C ALA A 21 -22.19 21.58 18.45
N PHE A 22 -22.40 22.88 18.24
CA PHE A 22 -21.72 23.64 17.20
C PHE A 22 -20.20 23.69 17.40
N VAL A 23 -19.73 23.92 18.63
CA VAL A 23 -18.29 23.94 18.94
C VAL A 23 -17.65 22.57 18.68
N VAL A 24 -18.30 21.47 19.11
CA VAL A 24 -17.79 20.12 18.86
C VAL A 24 -17.71 19.83 17.35
N PHE A 25 -18.77 20.18 16.62
CA PHE A 25 -18.80 20.01 15.16
C PHE A 25 -17.70 20.80 14.45
N ALA A 26 -17.50 22.06 14.81
CA ALA A 26 -16.45 22.90 14.24
C ALA A 26 -15.05 22.30 14.47
N ASN A 27 -14.76 21.84 15.69
CA ASN A 27 -13.47 21.20 16.01
C ASN A 27 -13.22 19.94 15.16
N ILE A 28 -14.24 19.07 15.00
CA ILE A 28 -14.13 17.87 14.16
C ILE A 28 -13.82 18.25 12.72
N MET A 29 -14.54 19.24 12.17
CA MET A 29 -14.32 19.69 10.80
C MET A 29 -12.91 20.27 10.59
N THR A 30 -12.37 21.00 11.57
CA THR A 30 -10.98 21.49 11.53
C THR A 30 -9.98 20.34 11.50
N VAL A 31 -10.16 19.31 12.33
CA VAL A 31 -9.27 18.12 12.33
C VAL A 31 -9.29 17.40 10.98
N LEU A 32 -10.48 17.19 10.40
CA LEU A 32 -10.62 16.56 9.09
C LEU A 32 -9.99 17.39 7.97
N TYR A 33 -10.16 18.72 8.03
CA TYR A 33 -9.56 19.65 7.07
C TYR A 33 -8.02 19.62 7.11
N VAL A 34 -7.43 19.70 8.31
CA VAL A 34 -5.97 19.62 8.51
C VAL A 34 -5.43 18.26 8.05
N SER A 35 -6.11 17.15 8.36
CA SER A 35 -5.73 15.82 7.89
C SER A 35 -5.70 15.70 6.37
N LYS A 36 -6.68 16.32 5.69
CA LYS A 36 -6.75 16.35 4.21
C LYS A 36 -5.59 17.16 3.60
N ILE A 37 -5.23 18.29 4.21
CA ILE A 37 -4.08 19.11 3.78
C ILE A 37 -2.77 18.34 3.95
N ASN A 38 -2.55 17.73 5.13
CA ASN A 38 -1.32 17.00 5.40
C ASN A 38 -1.11 15.82 4.44
N ASN A 39 -2.17 15.09 4.10
CA ASN A 39 -2.09 14.01 3.10
C ASN A 39 -1.74 14.54 1.69
N LYS A 40 -2.29 15.70 1.29
CA LYS A 40 -1.94 16.32 0.01
C LYS A 40 -0.47 16.76 -0.02
N ASN A 41 -0.01 17.41 1.05
CA ASN A 41 1.38 17.85 1.17
C ASN A 41 2.36 16.67 1.16
N LEU A 42 2.03 15.58 1.86
CA LEU A 42 2.83 14.35 1.83
C LEU A 42 2.87 13.73 0.43
N LYS A 43 1.73 13.65 -0.28
CA LYS A 43 1.71 13.15 -1.67
C LYS A 43 2.55 14.05 -2.60
N SER A 44 2.49 15.37 -2.45
CA SER A 44 3.29 16.31 -3.27
C SER A 44 4.78 16.27 -2.94
N GLU A 45 5.17 16.14 -1.68
CA GLU A 45 6.57 16.06 -1.27
C GLU A 45 7.21 14.75 -1.76
N VAL A 46 6.48 13.65 -1.61
CA VAL A 46 6.89 12.33 -2.14
C VAL A 46 7.00 12.37 -3.67
N LEU A 47 6.04 13.01 -4.37
CA LEU A 47 6.08 13.12 -5.83
C LEU A 47 7.22 14.01 -6.33
N ASN A 48 7.42 15.18 -5.73
CA ASN A 48 8.52 16.09 -6.09
C ASN A 48 9.88 15.44 -5.83
N TYR A 49 9.99 14.66 -4.75
CA TYR A 49 11.18 13.87 -4.45
C TYR A 49 11.51 12.85 -5.56
N TYR A 50 10.51 12.23 -6.19
CA TYR A 50 10.74 11.33 -7.33
C TYR A 50 11.17 12.07 -8.59
N ILE A 51 10.55 13.22 -8.87
CA ILE A 51 10.84 14.04 -10.05
C ILE A 51 12.29 14.55 -10.02
N GLU A 52 12.80 14.93 -8.84
CA GLU A 52 14.16 15.46 -8.69
C GLU A 52 15.29 14.41 -8.84
N LYS A 53 14.98 13.11 -8.85
CA LYS A 53 15.97 12.04 -8.70
C LYS A 53 16.25 11.18 -9.94
N ASN A 54 15.85 11.61 -11.14
CA ASN A 54 16.17 10.96 -12.43
C ASN A 54 16.03 9.42 -12.36
N VAL A 55 14.84 8.95 -11.98
CA VAL A 55 14.50 7.52 -12.12
C VAL A 55 14.47 7.23 -13.62
N SER A 56 15.43 6.43 -14.09
CA SER A 56 15.40 5.91 -15.45
C SER A 56 14.25 4.93 -15.55
N TYR A 57 13.20 5.31 -16.28
CA TYR A 57 12.11 4.42 -16.65
C TYR A 57 12.65 3.41 -17.68
N ASP A 58 13.25 2.31 -17.21
CA ASP A 58 13.23 1.09 -18.01
C ASP A 58 11.75 0.69 -18.07
N ASP A 59 11.21 0.46 -19.26
CA ASP A 59 9.75 0.47 -19.50
C ASP A 59 9.06 -0.73 -18.80
N THR A 60 8.81 -0.58 -17.50
CA THR A 60 8.09 -1.52 -16.66
C THR A 60 6.57 -1.35 -16.77
N SER A 61 6.10 -0.54 -17.73
CA SER A 61 4.67 -0.28 -17.95
C SER A 61 3.87 -1.56 -18.16
N GLU A 62 4.45 -2.58 -18.78
CA GLU A 62 3.82 -3.88 -19.00
C GLU A 62 3.45 -4.60 -17.69
N TYR A 63 4.14 -4.28 -16.59
CA TYR A 63 3.94 -4.90 -15.29
C TYR A 63 3.02 -4.09 -14.36
N LEU A 64 2.52 -2.94 -14.81
CA LEU A 64 1.51 -2.16 -14.07
C LEU A 64 0.18 -2.91 -14.07
N GLN A 65 -0.59 -2.75 -12.98
CA GLN A 65 -1.88 -3.42 -12.83
C GLN A 65 -2.91 -2.86 -13.81
N LYS A 66 -3.64 -3.75 -14.49
CA LYS A 66 -4.70 -3.34 -15.44
C LYS A 66 -5.99 -2.93 -14.75
N THR A 67 -6.23 -3.40 -13.52
CA THR A 67 -7.43 -3.05 -12.75
C THR A 67 -7.05 -2.76 -11.29
N TYR A 68 -7.92 -2.06 -10.56
CA TYR A 68 -7.66 -1.69 -9.15
C TYR A 68 -7.46 -2.89 -8.21
N TYR A 69 -7.87 -4.10 -8.62
CA TYR A 69 -7.80 -5.32 -7.81
C TYR A 69 -6.68 -6.29 -8.23
N THR A 70 -5.86 -5.95 -9.22
CA THR A 70 -4.80 -6.83 -9.73
C THR A 70 -3.37 -6.44 -9.30
N CYS A 71 -3.20 -5.57 -8.29
CA CYS A 71 -1.88 -5.23 -7.74
C CYS A 71 -1.05 -6.46 -7.31
N GLY A 72 -1.70 -7.49 -6.72
CA GLY A 72 -1.03 -8.73 -6.33
C GLY A 72 -0.47 -9.53 -7.53
N PRO A 73 -1.30 -9.90 -8.52
CA PRO A 73 -0.86 -10.52 -9.77
C PRO A 73 0.20 -9.71 -10.52
N ALA A 74 0.06 -8.39 -10.59
CA ALA A 74 0.99 -7.48 -11.25
C ALA A 74 2.36 -7.47 -10.55
N ALA A 75 2.38 -7.32 -9.21
CA ALA A 75 3.59 -7.41 -8.41
C ALA A 75 4.27 -8.79 -8.53
N LEU A 76 3.48 -9.87 -8.62
CA LEU A 76 4.02 -11.21 -8.88
C LEU A 76 4.57 -11.33 -10.31
N ASN A 77 3.94 -10.72 -11.31
CA ASN A 77 4.43 -10.71 -12.69
C ASN A 77 5.82 -10.07 -12.76
N TYR A 78 5.95 -8.86 -12.21
CA TYR A 78 7.21 -8.14 -12.13
C TYR A 78 8.28 -8.95 -11.37
N LEU A 79 7.93 -9.51 -10.21
CA LEU A 79 8.85 -10.32 -9.43
C LEU A 79 9.37 -11.53 -10.22
N LEU A 80 8.50 -12.22 -10.97
CA LEU A 80 8.87 -13.38 -11.79
C LEU A 80 9.71 -12.99 -13.00
N TYR A 81 9.43 -11.84 -13.62
CA TYR A 81 10.24 -11.27 -14.68
C TYR A 81 11.69 -11.04 -14.23
N LEU A 82 11.91 -10.48 -13.03
CA LEU A 82 13.25 -10.32 -12.46
C LEU A 82 14.02 -11.64 -12.27
N TYR A 83 13.32 -12.78 -12.26
CA TYR A 83 13.91 -14.12 -12.25
C TYR A 83 13.91 -14.82 -13.61
N GLY A 84 13.65 -14.09 -14.70
CA GLY A 84 13.69 -14.60 -16.07
C GLY A 84 12.47 -15.44 -16.47
N VAL A 85 11.36 -15.36 -15.73
CA VAL A 85 10.13 -16.09 -16.06
C VAL A 85 9.15 -15.16 -16.75
N ASN A 86 8.85 -15.46 -18.02
CA ASN A 86 7.85 -14.74 -18.78
C ASN A 86 6.44 -15.29 -18.49
N THR A 87 5.53 -14.43 -18.05
CA THR A 87 4.13 -14.75 -17.78
C THR A 87 3.29 -13.48 -17.91
N THR A 88 1.96 -13.60 -17.79
CA THR A 88 1.05 -12.46 -17.86
C THR A 88 0.36 -12.23 -16.52
N GLU A 89 -0.01 -10.98 -16.25
CA GLU A 89 -0.86 -10.58 -15.13
C GLU A 89 -2.18 -11.38 -15.11
N GLU A 90 -2.81 -11.59 -16.28
CA GLU A 90 -4.08 -12.34 -16.42
C GLU A 90 -3.93 -13.81 -15.99
N LYS A 91 -2.86 -14.46 -16.43
CA LYS A 91 -2.54 -15.83 -16.02
C LYS A 91 -2.33 -15.88 -14.51
N LEU A 92 -1.57 -14.95 -13.95
CA LEU A 92 -1.32 -14.90 -12.52
C LEU A 92 -2.57 -14.58 -11.72
N ALA A 93 -3.45 -13.69 -12.20
CA ALA A 93 -4.73 -13.37 -11.59
C ALA A 93 -5.62 -14.62 -11.48
N THR A 94 -5.65 -15.42 -12.55
CA THR A 94 -6.33 -16.73 -12.54
C THR A 94 -5.72 -17.66 -11.50
N LEU A 95 -4.39 -17.82 -11.50
CA LEU A 95 -3.68 -18.71 -10.57
C LEU A 95 -3.84 -18.28 -9.10
N SER A 96 -3.89 -16.98 -8.84
CA SER A 96 -4.08 -16.40 -7.50
C SER A 96 -5.56 -16.19 -7.15
N LYS A 97 -6.50 -16.71 -7.94
CA LYS A 97 -7.95 -16.60 -7.67
C LYS A 97 -8.39 -15.16 -7.38
N THR A 98 -7.83 -14.21 -8.12
CA THR A 98 -8.12 -12.79 -7.96
C THR A 98 -9.55 -12.50 -8.40
N ASN A 99 -10.25 -11.66 -7.63
CA ASN A 99 -11.56 -11.13 -7.99
C ASN A 99 -11.59 -9.62 -7.66
N GLU A 100 -12.76 -8.98 -7.74
CA GLU A 100 -12.93 -7.54 -7.48
C GLU A 100 -12.54 -7.10 -6.05
N LYS A 101 -12.40 -8.04 -5.10
CA LYS A 101 -11.87 -7.79 -3.75
C LYS A 101 -10.35 -7.94 -3.66
N GLY A 102 -9.68 -8.26 -4.76
CA GLY A 102 -8.25 -8.52 -4.84
C GLY A 102 -7.88 -9.99 -4.65
N THR A 103 -6.67 -10.23 -4.13
CA THR A 103 -6.16 -11.56 -3.81
C THR A 103 -5.41 -11.59 -2.48
N THR A 104 -5.27 -12.79 -1.92
CA THR A 104 -4.59 -13.02 -0.65
C THR A 104 -3.12 -13.40 -0.86
N LEU A 105 -2.28 -13.12 0.13
CA LEU A 105 -0.88 -13.56 0.15
C LEU A 105 -0.74 -15.08 -0.02
N LEU A 106 -1.70 -15.84 0.52
CA LEU A 106 -1.74 -17.30 0.40
C LEU A 106 -1.97 -17.74 -1.05
N ASN A 107 -2.90 -17.09 -1.75
CA ASN A 107 -3.13 -17.38 -3.16
C ASN A 107 -1.96 -16.93 -4.04
N LEU A 108 -1.31 -15.79 -3.74
CA LEU A 108 -0.09 -15.36 -4.42
C LEU A 108 1.05 -16.37 -4.22
N LYS A 109 1.23 -16.89 -3.01
CA LYS A 109 2.15 -18.00 -2.74
C LYS A 109 1.85 -19.20 -3.65
N TYR A 110 0.59 -19.62 -3.72
CA TYR A 110 0.18 -20.76 -4.56
C TYR A 110 0.34 -20.51 -6.05
N ALA A 111 0.19 -19.25 -6.51
CA ALA A 111 0.47 -18.87 -7.89
C ALA A 111 1.96 -18.95 -8.19
N ALA A 112 2.81 -18.41 -7.31
CA ALA A 112 4.27 -18.51 -7.44
C ALA A 112 4.76 -19.97 -7.46
N GLU A 113 4.16 -20.84 -6.63
CA GLU A 113 4.44 -22.28 -6.62
C GLU A 113 4.06 -22.98 -7.91
N ARG A 114 2.94 -22.59 -8.53
CA ARG A 114 2.54 -23.08 -9.86
C ARG A 114 3.43 -22.58 -10.99
N CYS A 115 4.10 -21.44 -10.78
CA CYS A 115 5.14 -20.93 -11.67
C CYS A 115 6.52 -21.58 -11.41
N GLY A 116 6.60 -22.59 -10.54
CA GLY A 116 7.81 -23.34 -10.27
C GLY A 116 8.67 -22.77 -9.15
N PHE A 117 8.21 -21.80 -8.35
CA PHE A 117 9.02 -21.24 -7.26
C PHE A 117 8.65 -21.80 -5.90
N LYS A 118 9.62 -22.01 -5.02
CA LYS A 118 9.31 -22.19 -3.59
C LYS A 118 8.97 -20.84 -2.98
N ALA A 119 7.74 -20.67 -2.49
CA ALA A 119 7.26 -19.42 -1.91
C ALA A 119 6.93 -19.57 -0.42
N ARG A 120 7.22 -18.52 0.38
CA ARG A 120 6.90 -18.49 1.81
C ARG A 120 6.43 -17.11 2.24
N GLY A 121 5.22 -17.05 2.78
CA GLY A 121 4.72 -15.90 3.52
C GLY A 121 5.28 -15.90 4.94
N LEU A 122 5.65 -14.72 5.45
CA LEU A 122 6.13 -14.55 6.81
C LEU A 122 5.84 -13.15 7.34
N LYS A 123 5.76 -13.03 8.66
CA LYS A 123 5.76 -11.74 9.35
C LYS A 123 7.19 -11.41 9.77
N ALA A 124 7.69 -10.23 9.42
CA ALA A 124 9.07 -9.79 9.65
C ALA A 124 9.11 -8.41 10.31
N ASN A 125 10.16 -8.17 11.09
CA ASN A 125 10.54 -6.80 11.45
C ASN A 125 11.42 -6.19 10.33
N PHE A 126 11.68 -4.88 10.42
CA PHE A 126 12.42 -4.18 9.37
C PHE A 126 13.88 -4.63 9.27
N GLU A 127 14.50 -4.98 10.39
CA GLU A 127 15.87 -5.50 10.41
C GLU A 127 15.99 -6.80 9.62
N TYR A 128 15.05 -7.73 9.81
CA TYR A 128 14.99 -8.95 9.01
C TYR A 128 14.72 -8.66 7.52
N LEU A 129 13.83 -7.71 7.20
CA LEU A 129 13.58 -7.31 5.82
C LEU A 129 14.84 -6.76 5.11
N LYS A 130 15.72 -6.07 5.85
CA LYS A 130 17.02 -5.64 5.32
C LYS A 130 17.92 -6.82 4.98
N GLU A 131 17.94 -7.85 5.80
CA GLU A 131 18.84 -9.01 5.65
C GLU A 131 18.35 -10.06 4.64
N ILE A 132 17.04 -10.20 4.43
CA ILE A 132 16.56 -11.21 3.47
C ILE A 132 16.98 -10.88 2.05
N ARG A 133 17.19 -11.96 1.29
CA ARG A 133 17.42 -11.91 -0.15
C ARG A 133 16.19 -11.29 -0.84
N LYS A 134 16.44 -10.24 -1.60
CA LYS A 134 15.49 -9.52 -2.45
C LYS A 134 15.63 -9.97 -3.91
N PRO A 135 14.68 -9.65 -4.80
CA PRO A 135 13.40 -8.98 -4.56
C PRO A 135 12.37 -9.83 -3.79
N VAL A 136 11.45 -9.18 -3.08
CA VAL A 136 10.33 -9.80 -2.35
C VAL A 136 9.04 -9.01 -2.50
N ILE A 137 7.88 -9.68 -2.47
CA ILE A 137 6.59 -8.99 -2.40
C ILE A 137 6.28 -8.65 -0.94
N THR A 138 5.71 -7.48 -0.73
CA THR A 138 5.24 -7.02 0.58
C THR A 138 3.82 -6.47 0.51
N TYR A 139 3.20 -6.29 1.66
CA TYR A 139 1.86 -5.71 1.79
C TYR A 139 1.93 -4.43 2.61
N VAL A 140 1.35 -3.36 2.09
CA VAL A 140 1.34 -2.02 2.69
C VAL A 140 -0.10 -1.58 3.02
N LYS A 141 -0.22 -0.52 3.82
CA LYS A 141 -1.50 0.14 4.12
C LYS A 141 -2.23 0.53 2.82
N GLY A 142 -3.56 0.49 2.85
CA GLY A 142 -4.39 0.71 1.66
C GLY A 142 -4.74 -0.57 0.88
N ASN A 143 -4.41 -1.74 1.42
CA ASN A 143 -4.63 -3.05 0.81
C ASN A 143 -3.86 -3.28 -0.50
N HIS A 144 -2.57 -2.93 -0.49
CA HIS A 144 -1.76 -2.88 -1.69
C HIS A 144 -0.52 -3.76 -1.61
N TYR A 145 -0.15 -4.40 -2.72
CA TYR A 145 1.07 -5.20 -2.84
C TYR A 145 2.11 -4.42 -3.64
N VAL A 146 3.34 -4.39 -3.14
CA VAL A 146 4.51 -3.81 -3.84
C VAL A 146 5.67 -4.79 -3.79
N VAL A 147 6.63 -4.64 -4.70
CA VAL A 147 7.88 -5.43 -4.69
C VAL A 147 8.98 -4.58 -4.08
N VAL A 148 9.66 -5.10 -3.07
CA VAL A 148 10.87 -4.50 -2.51
C VAL A 148 12.08 -5.09 -3.23
N GLU A 149 12.84 -4.24 -3.90
CA GLU A 149 14.02 -4.64 -4.68
C GLU A 149 15.31 -4.46 -3.90
N ASP A 150 15.46 -3.32 -3.22
CA ASP A 150 16.65 -3.01 -2.45
C ASP A 150 16.34 -2.11 -1.24
N ILE A 151 17.19 -2.21 -0.22
CA ILE A 151 17.15 -1.33 0.96
C ILE A 151 18.55 -0.82 1.25
N THR A 152 18.72 0.49 1.17
CA THR A 152 19.94 1.20 1.58
C THR A 152 19.81 1.71 3.01
N ASN A 153 20.79 2.50 3.48
CA ASN A 153 20.71 3.16 4.79
C ASN A 153 19.67 4.30 4.85
N LYS A 154 19.21 4.81 3.70
CA LYS A 154 18.31 5.98 3.63
C LYS A 154 16.97 5.67 2.96
N TYR A 155 16.99 4.76 1.99
CA TYR A 155 15.88 4.54 1.08
C TYR A 155 15.56 3.06 0.86
N VAL A 156 14.31 2.80 0.53
CA VAL A 156 13.80 1.52 0.01
C VAL A 156 13.48 1.73 -1.47
N SER A 157 14.08 0.93 -2.35
CA SER A 157 13.71 0.85 -3.76
C SER A 157 12.60 -0.19 -3.92
N LEU A 158 11.53 0.20 -4.62
CA LEU A 158 10.31 -0.57 -4.80
C LEU A 158 9.88 -0.56 -6.26
N PHE A 159 9.15 -1.59 -6.66
CA PHE A 159 8.20 -1.49 -7.75
C PHE A 159 6.78 -1.49 -7.18
N ASP A 160 6.05 -0.42 -7.48
CA ASP A 160 4.64 -0.26 -7.17
C ASP A 160 3.82 -0.50 -8.45
N PRO A 161 2.97 -1.54 -8.49
CA PRO A 161 2.20 -1.87 -9.70
C PRO A 161 1.09 -0.86 -10.02
N ASP A 162 0.83 0.15 -9.18
CA ASP A 162 -0.13 1.21 -9.49
C ASP A 162 0.30 1.99 -10.74
N PRO A 163 -0.61 2.25 -11.71
CA PRO A 163 -0.28 2.96 -12.94
C PRO A 163 0.31 4.37 -12.74
N GLU A 164 0.13 4.99 -11.57
CA GLU A 164 0.72 6.29 -11.23
C GLU A 164 2.21 6.21 -10.82
N TYR A 165 2.76 5.02 -10.55
CA TYR A 165 4.06 4.87 -9.87
C TYR A 165 5.09 4.04 -10.64
N GLY A 166 4.97 2.71 -10.69
CA GLY A 166 6.04 1.84 -11.21
C GLY A 166 7.25 1.77 -10.27
N GLU A 167 8.46 1.81 -10.83
CA GLU A 167 9.70 1.82 -10.04
C GLU A 167 9.88 3.14 -9.27
N ILE A 168 9.97 3.04 -7.95
CA ILE A 168 10.03 4.18 -7.04
C ILE A 168 11.06 3.95 -5.93
N ARG A 169 11.54 5.03 -5.33
CA ARG A 169 12.45 4.98 -4.17
C ARG A 169 11.94 5.86 -3.04
N ILE A 170 11.57 5.29 -1.89
CA ILE A 170 11.04 6.06 -0.75
C ILE A 170 11.98 6.10 0.45
N PRO A 171 11.93 7.17 1.27
CA PRO A 171 12.62 7.19 2.55
C PRO A 171 12.16 6.04 3.45
N ILE A 172 13.10 5.43 4.18
CA ILE A 172 12.82 4.31 5.10
C ILE A 172 11.71 4.64 6.09
N LYS A 173 11.67 5.88 6.59
CA LYS A 173 10.65 6.33 7.54
C LYS A 173 9.24 6.15 6.95
N ILE A 174 9.03 6.60 5.71
CA ILE A 174 7.75 6.50 5.02
C ILE A 174 7.37 5.03 4.77
N PHE A 175 8.32 4.21 4.29
CA PHE A 175 8.08 2.79 4.09
C PHE A 175 7.67 2.08 5.40
N LYS A 176 8.40 2.32 6.50
CA LYS A 176 8.11 1.68 7.80
C LYS A 176 6.75 2.08 8.35
N GLU A 177 6.30 3.30 8.11
CA GLU A 177 4.95 3.75 8.51
C GLU A 177 3.85 3.08 7.68
N ALA A 178 4.11 2.75 6.42
CA ALA A 178 3.16 2.11 5.51
C ALA A 178 3.16 0.58 5.57
N TRP A 179 4.28 -0.05 5.91
CA TRP A 179 4.47 -1.50 5.80
C TRP A 179 3.76 -2.29 6.91
N ASN A 180 3.06 -3.35 6.53
CA ASN A 180 2.28 -4.19 7.46
C ASN A 180 3.07 -5.37 8.05
N ASN A 181 4.41 -5.35 7.97
CA ASN A 181 5.31 -6.42 8.44
C ASN A 181 5.14 -7.76 7.70
N ILE A 182 4.44 -7.79 6.57
CA ILE A 182 4.20 -9.01 5.78
C ILE A 182 5.21 -9.07 4.65
N VAL A 183 5.76 -10.26 4.41
CA VAL A 183 6.65 -10.54 3.27
C VAL A 183 6.24 -11.85 2.63
N LEU A 184 6.17 -11.87 1.29
CA LEU A 184 6.18 -13.06 0.47
C LEU A 184 7.55 -13.16 -0.21
N LYS A 185 8.36 -14.12 0.24
CA LYS A 185 9.65 -14.44 -0.38
C LYS A 185 9.53 -15.64 -1.31
N ILE A 186 10.22 -15.59 -2.44
CA ILE A 186 10.38 -16.74 -3.35
C ILE A 186 11.85 -17.14 -3.45
N ASN A 187 12.13 -18.41 -3.74
CA ASN A 187 13.49 -18.93 -3.88
C ASN A 187 13.92 -19.01 -5.34
N THR A 188 15.15 -18.62 -5.65
CA THR A 188 15.72 -18.54 -7.02
C THR A 188 15.95 -19.88 -7.71
N LYS A 189 15.86 -21.01 -7.00
CA LYS A 189 15.87 -22.32 -7.64
C LYS A 189 14.43 -22.69 -7.98
N PRO A 190 14.05 -22.75 -9.28
CA PRO A 190 12.80 -23.37 -9.65
C PRO A 190 12.76 -24.80 -9.10
N LEU A 191 11.60 -25.23 -8.63
CA LEU A 191 11.30 -26.64 -8.38
C LEU A 191 11.31 -27.32 -9.75
N VAL A 192 12.51 -27.69 -10.20
CA VAL A 192 12.87 -28.50 -11.36
C VAL A 192 11.71 -28.72 -12.34
N MET A 193 11.71 -28.04 -13.49
CA MET A 193 11.00 -28.54 -14.67
C MET A 193 11.74 -29.80 -15.13
N ARG A 194 11.23 -30.96 -14.72
CA ARG A 194 11.58 -32.26 -15.30
C ARG A 194 10.47 -32.66 -16.24
#